data_AF-A0A959GZ99-F1
#
_entry.id   AF-A0A959GZ99-F1
#
_cell.length_a   1.000
_cell.length_b   1.000
_cell.length_c   1.000
_cell.angle_alpha   90.00
_cell.angle_beta   90.00
_cell.angle_gamma   90.00
#
_symmetry.space_group_name_H-M   'P 1'
#
loop_
_entity.id
_entity.type
_entity.pdbx_description
1 polymer ?
#
loop_
_entity_poly.entity_id
_entity_poly.type
_entity_poly.pdbx_seq_one_letter_code
_entity_poly.pdbx_strand_id
1 'polypeptide(L)'
;SMYAALERPDRFGMAGIFSPSLWFSKDILPYVKARRPEHPQKILLMAGQQESKSMVGDLLDLYETLLEAGHDDRDLHYDLHADGVHAEWFWAREFEHALRWLFGEMPGHTHGISDDFIRFRLDESSKHLVVRVDPRLRQPLLEVRDYCHYREIRHTLENEETRIPYAAWEDCLYSIRLLSGDDLVFSRRVHLSQVTAYTPPAGKTSRHRKQTLQS
;
A
#
# COMPACT_ATOMS: atom_id res chain seq x y z
N SER A 1 -10.73 -13.22 -14.24
CA SER A 1 -11.19 -13.30 -12.84
C SER A 1 -11.93 -12.05 -12.37
N MET A 2 -11.31 -10.86 -12.42
CA MET A 2 -11.94 -9.61 -11.95
C MET A 2 -13.33 -9.33 -12.53
N TYR A 3 -13.48 -9.40 -13.85
CA TYR A 3 -14.76 -9.17 -14.52
C TYR A 3 -15.87 -10.09 -13.98
N ALA A 4 -15.58 -11.38 -13.81
CA ALA A 4 -16.55 -12.34 -13.27
C ALA A 4 -16.91 -12.03 -11.81
N ALA A 5 -15.92 -11.64 -11.01
CA ALA A 5 -16.13 -11.22 -9.62
C ALA A 5 -17.07 -10.00 -9.54
N LEU A 6 -16.84 -8.97 -10.37
CA LEU A 6 -17.63 -7.74 -10.35
C LEU A 6 -19.02 -7.88 -10.99
N GLU A 7 -19.17 -8.69 -12.03
CA GLU A 7 -20.49 -8.93 -12.64
C GLU A 7 -21.37 -9.86 -11.80
N ARG A 8 -20.77 -10.82 -11.08
CA ARG A 8 -21.49 -11.87 -10.36
C ARG A 8 -21.00 -12.02 -8.92
N PRO A 9 -21.07 -10.94 -8.10
CA PRO A 9 -20.66 -11.00 -6.69
C PRO A 9 -21.53 -11.96 -5.86
N ASP A 10 -22.74 -12.30 -6.32
CA ASP A 10 -23.60 -13.35 -5.75
C ASP A 10 -23.01 -14.77 -5.85
N ARG A 11 -22.08 -14.99 -6.78
CA ARG A 11 -21.44 -16.30 -7.02
C ARG A 11 -19.95 -16.29 -6.69
N PHE A 12 -19.29 -15.18 -6.96
CA PHE A 12 -17.85 -15.03 -6.80
C PHE A 12 -17.55 -14.01 -5.70
N GLY A 13 -17.78 -14.39 -4.45
CA GLY A 13 -17.49 -13.53 -3.28
C GLY A 13 -15.99 -13.38 -2.97
N MET A 14 -15.11 -14.08 -3.68
CA MET A 14 -13.66 -14.02 -3.47
C MET A 14 -12.92 -14.05 -4.81
N ALA A 15 -11.91 -13.20 -4.98
CA ALA A 15 -11.07 -13.18 -6.17
C ALA A 15 -9.60 -12.91 -5.83
N GLY A 16 -8.72 -13.86 -6.14
CA GLY A 16 -7.28 -13.63 -6.25
C GLY A 16 -6.93 -13.27 -7.69
N ILE A 17 -6.38 -12.09 -7.92
CA ILE A 17 -6.08 -11.54 -9.25
C ILE A 17 -4.59 -11.28 -9.32
N PHE A 18 -3.89 -12.10 -10.10
CA PHE A 18 -2.45 -12.13 -10.21
C PHE A 18 -2.06 -11.47 -11.53
N SER A 19 -1.12 -10.53 -11.49
CA SER A 19 -0.56 -9.82 -12.65
C SER A 19 -1.65 -9.31 -13.62
N PRO A 20 -2.63 -8.51 -13.14
CA PRO A 20 -3.80 -8.16 -13.94
C PRO A 20 -3.42 -7.42 -15.23
N SER A 21 -3.95 -7.87 -16.36
CA SER A 21 -3.71 -7.26 -17.68
C SER A 21 -4.56 -6.00 -17.90
N LEU A 22 -4.38 -4.98 -17.06
CA LEU A 22 -5.21 -3.77 -17.06
C LEU A 22 -5.06 -2.92 -18.32
N TRP A 23 -3.89 -3.00 -18.96
CA TRP A 23 -3.59 -2.35 -20.23
C TRP A 23 -4.47 -2.83 -21.41
N PHE A 24 -5.16 -3.97 -21.28
CA PHE A 24 -5.97 -4.53 -22.35
C PHE A 24 -7.16 -3.64 -22.74
N SER A 25 -7.68 -2.84 -21.82
CA SER A 25 -8.80 -1.93 -22.10
C SER A 25 -8.66 -0.62 -21.34
N LYS A 26 -8.86 0.50 -22.06
CA LYS A 26 -8.93 1.84 -21.47
C LYS A 26 -10.17 2.03 -20.59
N ASP A 27 -11.18 1.19 -20.76
CA ASP A 27 -12.45 1.29 -20.05
C ASP A 27 -12.45 0.49 -18.74
N ILE A 28 -11.35 -0.17 -18.38
CA ILE A 28 -11.33 -1.06 -17.21
C ILE A 28 -11.62 -0.32 -15.91
N LEU A 29 -10.99 0.85 -15.67
CA LEU A 29 -11.22 1.63 -14.45
C LEU A 29 -12.62 2.28 -14.43
N PRO A 30 -13.10 2.94 -15.51
CA PRO A 30 -14.50 3.38 -15.57
C PRO A 30 -15.51 2.25 -15.35
N TYR A 31 -15.22 1.07 -15.90
CA TYR A 31 -16.05 -0.12 -15.71
C TYR A 31 -16.10 -0.52 -14.23
N VAL A 32 -14.96 -0.66 -13.56
CA VAL A 32 -14.87 -1.03 -12.13
C VAL A 32 -15.58 0.01 -11.27
N LYS A 33 -15.34 1.30 -11.50
CA LYS A 33 -15.94 2.42 -10.74
C LYS A 33 -17.47 2.39 -10.75
N ALA A 34 -18.06 1.91 -11.84
CA ALA A 34 -19.51 1.82 -11.98
C ALA A 34 -20.15 0.60 -11.28
N ARG A 35 -19.37 -0.38 -10.81
CA ARG A 35 -19.87 -1.57 -10.10
C ARG A 35 -19.70 -1.39 -8.60
N ARG A 36 -20.76 -0.92 -7.94
CA ARG A 36 -20.80 -0.94 -6.47
C ARG A 36 -20.93 -2.39 -5.98
N PRO A 37 -20.29 -2.76 -4.87
CA PRO A 37 -20.46 -4.08 -4.28
C PRO A 37 -21.88 -4.24 -3.72
N GLU A 38 -22.65 -5.16 -4.30
CA GLU A 38 -24.00 -5.51 -3.81
C GLU A 38 -23.98 -6.68 -2.82
N HIS A 39 -22.86 -7.41 -2.75
CA HIS A 39 -22.63 -8.51 -1.82
C HIS A 39 -21.22 -8.39 -1.22
N PRO A 40 -20.96 -8.95 -0.02
CA PRO A 40 -19.62 -9.01 0.54
C PRO A 40 -18.65 -9.70 -0.43
N GLN A 41 -17.53 -9.05 -0.73
CA GLN A 41 -16.58 -9.55 -1.70
C GLN A 41 -15.14 -9.24 -1.30
N LYS A 42 -14.31 -10.28 -1.18
CA LYS A 42 -12.88 -10.15 -0.93
C LYS A 42 -12.08 -10.18 -2.22
N ILE A 43 -11.27 -9.16 -2.48
CA ILE A 43 -10.45 -9.07 -3.68
C ILE A 43 -8.99 -8.87 -3.28
N LEU A 44 -8.14 -9.81 -3.69
CA LEU A 44 -6.70 -9.71 -3.57
C LEU A 44 -6.10 -9.43 -4.95
N LEU A 45 -5.28 -8.39 -5.04
CA LEU A 45 -4.52 -8.02 -6.22
C LEU A 45 -3.05 -8.31 -5.98
N MET A 46 -2.38 -9.02 -6.88
CA MET A 46 -0.96 -9.33 -6.71
C MET A 46 -0.19 -9.01 -7.98
N ALA A 47 0.97 -8.36 -7.86
CA ALA A 47 1.90 -8.22 -8.97
C ALA A 47 3.36 -8.13 -8.53
N GLY A 48 4.25 -8.44 -9.47
CA GLY A 48 5.68 -8.22 -9.35
C GLY A 48 6.10 -6.83 -9.83
N GLN A 49 7.09 -6.24 -9.17
CA GLN A 49 7.62 -4.92 -9.58
C GLN A 49 8.46 -5.00 -10.87
N GLN A 50 8.97 -6.18 -11.23
CA GLN A 50 9.77 -6.38 -12.44
C GLN A 50 8.94 -6.82 -13.66
N GLU A 51 7.61 -6.79 -13.57
CA GLU A 51 6.72 -7.15 -14.68
C GLU A 51 6.72 -6.11 -15.80
N SER A 52 6.54 -4.83 -15.45
CA SER A 52 6.58 -3.70 -16.37
C SER A 52 6.71 -2.40 -15.59
N LYS A 53 7.05 -1.31 -16.28
CA LYS A 53 7.09 0.02 -15.67
C LYS A 53 5.72 0.52 -15.17
N SER A 54 4.62 0.04 -15.75
CA SER A 54 3.27 0.51 -15.40
C SER A 54 2.55 -0.41 -14.42
N MET A 55 2.93 -1.69 -14.30
CA MET A 55 2.17 -2.72 -13.57
C MET A 55 1.80 -2.29 -12.15
N VAL A 56 2.77 -1.76 -11.40
CA VAL A 56 2.56 -1.29 -10.03
C VAL A 56 1.56 -0.13 -9.99
N GLY A 57 1.75 0.87 -10.85
CA GLY A 57 0.83 2.01 -10.94
C GLY A 57 -0.57 1.58 -11.32
N ASP A 58 -0.70 0.75 -12.36
CA ASP A 58 -1.98 0.24 -12.87
C ASP A 58 -2.73 -0.56 -11.79
N LEU A 59 -2.03 -1.44 -11.07
CA LEU A 59 -2.62 -2.26 -10.01
C LEU A 59 -3.10 -1.40 -8.84
N LEU A 60 -2.32 -0.42 -8.43
CA LEU A 60 -2.73 0.51 -7.37
C LEU A 60 -3.90 1.38 -7.82
N ASP A 61 -3.94 1.83 -9.07
CA ASP A 61 -5.08 2.58 -9.60
C ASP A 61 -6.35 1.71 -9.66
N LEU A 62 -6.22 0.41 -9.96
CA LEU A 62 -7.33 -0.53 -9.84
C LEU A 62 -7.81 -0.67 -8.39
N TYR A 63 -6.88 -0.90 -7.44
CA TYR A 63 -7.21 -1.01 -6.02
C TYR A 63 -7.99 0.23 -5.54
N GLU A 64 -7.53 1.41 -5.94
CA GLU A 64 -8.16 2.69 -5.63
C GLU A 64 -9.54 2.81 -6.26
N THR A 65 -9.69 2.36 -7.50
CA THR A 65 -10.97 2.38 -8.20
C THR A 65 -12.00 1.45 -7.53
N LEU A 66 -11.58 0.30 -7.00
CA LEU A 66 -12.45 -0.60 -6.22
C LEU A 66 -12.93 0.08 -4.93
N LEU A 67 -12.06 0.79 -4.22
CA LEU A 67 -12.44 1.57 -3.05
C LEU A 67 -13.42 2.69 -3.42
N GLU A 68 -13.15 3.44 -4.49
CA GLU A 68 -14.04 4.49 -5.00
C GLU A 68 -15.43 3.95 -5.40
N ALA A 69 -15.48 2.70 -5.87
CA ALA A 69 -16.74 2.01 -6.17
C ALA A 69 -17.53 1.60 -4.90
N GLY A 70 -16.89 1.62 -3.73
CA GLY A 70 -17.52 1.36 -2.43
C GLY A 70 -17.20 0.01 -1.81
N HIS A 71 -16.16 -0.68 -2.29
CA HIS A 71 -15.61 -1.85 -1.58
C HIS A 71 -15.03 -1.45 -0.22
N ASP A 72 -15.19 -2.33 0.77
CA ASP A 72 -14.60 -2.15 2.10
C ASP A 72 -13.10 -2.43 2.02
N ASP A 73 -12.28 -1.53 2.57
CA ASP A 73 -10.82 -1.67 2.59
C ASP A 73 -10.37 -2.94 3.34
N ARG A 74 -11.18 -3.46 4.28
CA ARG A 74 -10.91 -4.72 4.98
C ARG A 74 -11.05 -5.95 4.09
N ASP A 75 -11.84 -5.82 3.01
CA ASP A 75 -12.09 -6.87 2.04
C ASP A 75 -11.32 -6.64 0.73
N LEU A 76 -10.44 -5.64 0.69
CA LEU A 76 -9.48 -5.47 -0.40
C LEU A 76 -8.06 -5.69 0.13
N HIS A 77 -7.22 -6.27 -0.70
CA HIS A 77 -5.79 -6.41 -0.39
C HIS A 77 -4.98 -6.32 -1.66
N TYR A 78 -3.76 -5.81 -1.54
CA TYR A 78 -2.77 -5.97 -2.58
C TYR A 78 -1.42 -6.42 -2.04
N ASP A 79 -0.73 -7.24 -2.83
CA ASP A 79 0.64 -7.69 -2.58
C ASP A 79 1.53 -7.31 -3.77
N LEU A 80 2.61 -6.60 -3.47
CA LEU A 80 3.61 -6.19 -4.46
C LEU A 80 4.97 -6.77 -4.06
N HIS A 81 5.63 -7.47 -4.98
CA HIS A 81 6.92 -8.10 -4.68
C HIS A 81 8.03 -7.51 -5.54
N ALA A 82 9.08 -6.99 -4.90
CA ALA A 82 10.24 -6.38 -5.58
C ALA A 82 10.97 -7.35 -6.52
N ASP A 83 10.94 -8.64 -6.22
CA ASP A 83 11.56 -9.70 -7.02
C ASP A 83 10.57 -10.40 -7.97
N GLY A 84 9.30 -10.04 -7.91
CA GLY A 84 8.25 -10.65 -8.72
C GLY A 84 8.37 -10.25 -10.20
N VAL A 85 8.15 -11.22 -11.08
CA VAL A 85 8.10 -11.08 -12.55
C VAL A 85 6.85 -11.79 -13.08
N HIS A 86 6.51 -11.57 -14.34
CA HIS A 86 5.32 -12.15 -14.97
C HIS A 86 5.59 -13.62 -15.35
N ALA A 87 5.62 -14.51 -14.35
CA ALA A 87 6.00 -15.90 -14.53
C ALA A 87 5.30 -16.84 -13.53
N GLU A 88 5.11 -18.09 -13.95
CA GLU A 88 4.39 -19.11 -13.18
C GLU A 88 5.05 -19.44 -11.85
N TRP A 89 6.38 -19.41 -11.78
CA TRP A 89 7.10 -19.68 -10.54
C TRP A 89 6.75 -18.67 -9.45
N PHE A 90 6.58 -17.39 -9.83
CA PHE A 90 6.24 -16.31 -8.91
C PHE A 90 4.80 -16.47 -8.44
N TRP A 91 3.87 -16.73 -9.37
CA TRP A 91 2.47 -17.00 -9.03
C TRP A 91 2.33 -18.21 -8.10
N ALA A 92 3.05 -19.30 -8.37
CA ALA A 92 3.03 -20.50 -7.53
C ALA A 92 3.52 -20.22 -6.11
N ARG A 93 4.57 -19.39 -5.96
CA ARG A 93 5.10 -18.97 -4.66
C ARG A 93 4.07 -18.19 -3.84
N GLU A 94 3.39 -17.22 -4.46
CA GLU A 94 2.43 -16.35 -3.76
C GLU A 94 1.02 -16.96 -3.64
N PHE A 95 0.72 -18.05 -4.35
CA PHE A 95 -0.61 -18.63 -4.40
C PHE A 95 -1.13 -19.05 -3.02
N GLU A 96 -0.28 -19.69 -2.20
CA GLU A 96 -0.66 -20.10 -0.85
C GLU A 96 -1.00 -18.90 0.04
N HIS A 97 -0.20 -17.82 -0.04
CA HIS A 97 -0.46 -16.58 0.70
C HIS A 97 -1.83 -16.01 0.32
N ALA A 98 -2.11 -15.90 -0.98
CA ALA A 98 -3.37 -15.36 -1.47
C ALA A 98 -4.58 -16.18 -0.98
N LEU A 99 -4.48 -17.51 -0.99
CA LEU A 99 -5.54 -18.37 -0.46
C LEU A 99 -5.75 -18.18 1.04
N ARG A 100 -4.66 -18.07 1.81
CA ARG A 100 -4.74 -17.80 3.26
C ARG A 100 -5.42 -16.48 3.54
N TRP A 101 -5.18 -15.45 2.73
CA TRP A 101 -5.83 -14.16 2.92
C TRP A 101 -7.31 -14.22 2.54
N LEU A 102 -7.64 -14.82 1.39
CA LEU A 102 -9.01 -14.93 0.91
C LEU A 102 -9.89 -15.71 1.89
N PHE A 103 -9.44 -16.89 2.35
CA PHE A 103 -10.22 -17.80 3.16
C PHE A 103 -9.98 -17.69 4.68
N GLY A 104 -8.99 -16.92 5.11
CA GLY A 104 -8.63 -16.75 6.52
C GLY A 104 -8.93 -15.37 7.09
N GLU A 105 -8.60 -15.20 8.36
CA GLU A 105 -8.72 -13.94 9.12
C GLU A 105 -7.39 -13.15 9.15
N MET A 106 -6.54 -13.29 8.12
CA MET A 106 -5.36 -12.41 8.05
C MET A 106 -5.87 -10.97 7.90
N PRO A 107 -5.57 -10.06 8.85
CA PRO A 107 -5.98 -8.67 8.72
C PRO A 107 -5.33 -8.09 7.46
N GLY A 108 -6.14 -7.35 6.67
CA GLY A 108 -5.68 -6.61 5.51
C GLY A 108 -4.65 -5.56 5.93
N HIS A 109 -3.39 -5.94 5.92
CA HIS A 109 -2.25 -5.03 6.03
C HIS A 109 -1.47 -5.23 4.74
N THR A 110 -1.54 -4.23 3.86
CA THR A 110 -0.83 -4.18 2.58
C THR A 110 0.68 -4.29 2.82
N HIS A 111 1.21 -5.51 2.69
CA HIS A 111 2.64 -5.80 2.81
C HIS A 111 3.25 -5.79 1.41
N GLY A 112 3.34 -4.62 0.80
CA GLY A 112 3.95 -4.50 -0.52
C GLY A 112 5.39 -4.01 -0.48
N ILE A 113 5.77 -3.19 0.51
CA ILE A 113 7.05 -2.48 0.45
C ILE A 113 7.54 -2.10 1.85
N SER A 114 8.83 -2.29 2.11
CA SER A 114 9.41 -2.13 3.45
C SER A 114 9.25 -0.71 4.00
N ASP A 115 8.80 -0.61 5.26
CA ASP A 115 8.75 0.62 6.05
C ASP A 115 10.16 1.19 6.36
N ASP A 116 11.24 0.46 6.04
CA ASP A 116 12.61 0.88 6.38
C ASP A 116 13.06 2.16 5.64
N PHE A 117 12.47 2.45 4.47
CA PHE A 117 12.90 3.55 3.60
C PHE A 117 12.32 4.92 3.97
N ILE A 118 11.27 4.97 4.80
CA ILE A 118 10.58 6.23 5.13
C ILE A 118 10.06 6.25 6.56
N ARG A 119 10.17 7.43 7.19
CA ARG A 119 9.62 7.69 8.51
C ARG A 119 8.80 8.96 8.48
N PHE A 120 7.62 8.86 9.10
CA PHE A 120 6.70 9.97 9.27
C PHE A 120 6.67 10.40 10.73
N ARG A 121 6.61 11.72 10.96
CA ARG A 121 6.35 12.30 12.26
C ARG A 121 5.45 13.52 12.10
N LEU A 122 4.36 13.59 12.86
CA LEU A 122 3.58 14.81 12.96
C LEU A 122 4.28 15.80 13.91
N ASP A 123 4.42 17.04 13.45
CA ASP A 123 4.76 18.19 14.28
C ASP A 123 3.50 19.04 14.46
N GLU A 124 2.73 18.73 15.50
CA GLU A 124 1.45 19.38 15.79
C GLU A 124 1.60 20.88 16.09
N SER A 125 2.75 21.28 16.64
CA SER A 125 3.00 22.68 17.00
C SER A 125 3.08 23.58 15.77
N SER A 126 3.72 23.09 14.71
CA SER A 126 3.89 23.82 13.46
C SER A 126 2.93 23.38 12.37
N LYS A 127 2.11 22.34 12.60
CA LYS A 127 1.23 21.69 11.62
C LYS A 127 1.97 21.19 10.37
N HIS A 128 3.10 20.52 10.58
CA HIS A 128 3.88 19.89 9.51
C HIS A 128 3.96 18.37 9.65
N LEU A 129 3.83 17.66 8.54
CA LEU A 129 4.19 16.26 8.39
C LEU A 129 5.67 16.25 8.05
N VAL A 130 6.46 15.75 8.98
CA VAL A 130 7.89 15.61 8.83
C VAL A 130 8.17 14.24 8.24
N VAL A 131 8.73 14.23 7.04
CA VAL A 131 9.08 13.03 6.29
C VAL A 131 10.59 12.91 6.25
N ARG A 132 11.10 11.77 6.70
CA ARG A 132 12.52 11.40 6.57
C ARG A 132 12.62 10.18 5.70
N VAL A 133 13.55 10.17 4.77
CA VAL A 133 13.79 9.06 3.88
C VAL A 133 15.20 8.52 4.03
N ASP A 134 15.37 7.25 3.68
CA ASP A 134 16.68 6.62 3.67
C ASP A 134 17.58 7.26 2.60
N PRO A 135 18.84 7.62 2.93
CA PRO A 135 19.77 8.25 1.98
C PRO A 135 20.11 7.40 0.75
N ARG A 136 19.80 6.10 0.75
CA ARG A 136 20.02 5.19 -0.38
C ARG A 136 19.03 5.39 -1.52
N LEU A 137 17.93 6.12 -1.29
CA LEU A 137 16.94 6.37 -2.35
C LEU A 137 17.52 7.29 -3.43
N ARG A 138 17.21 6.98 -4.69
CA ARG A 138 17.58 7.80 -5.84
C ARG A 138 16.44 8.77 -6.10
N GLN A 139 16.69 10.08 -6.17
CA GLN A 139 15.67 11.08 -6.53
C GLN A 139 14.30 10.83 -5.84
N PRO A 140 14.25 10.77 -4.50
CA PRO A 140 13.05 10.34 -3.80
C PRO A 140 11.88 11.30 -4.05
N LEU A 141 10.74 10.73 -4.45
CA LEU A 141 9.51 11.48 -4.73
C LEU A 141 8.39 10.94 -3.86
N LEU A 142 7.83 11.79 -3.01
CA LEU A 142 6.61 11.49 -2.27
C LEU A 142 5.40 11.92 -3.08
N GLU A 143 4.47 11.01 -3.30
CA GLU A 143 3.16 11.29 -3.86
C GLU A 143 2.11 11.10 -2.76
N VAL A 144 1.28 12.12 -2.57
CA VAL A 144 0.17 12.11 -1.62
C VAL A 144 -1.12 12.36 -2.41
N ARG A 145 -2.00 11.36 -2.42
CA ARG A 145 -3.32 11.47 -3.02
C ARG A 145 -4.38 11.61 -1.93
N ASP A 146 -5.13 12.71 -1.99
CA ASP A 146 -6.27 13.04 -1.14
C ASP A 146 -7.57 12.66 -1.86
N TYR A 147 -8.29 11.66 -1.33
CA TYR A 147 -9.50 11.14 -1.98
C TYR A 147 -10.75 11.97 -1.74
N CYS A 148 -10.81 12.75 -0.66
CA CYS A 148 -12.01 13.53 -0.37
C CYS A 148 -12.11 14.72 -1.33
N HIS A 149 -10.96 15.25 -1.74
CA HIS A 149 -10.88 16.43 -2.60
C HIS A 149 -10.32 16.14 -3.99
N TYR A 150 -10.00 14.88 -4.30
CA TYR A 150 -9.38 14.45 -5.57
C TYR A 150 -8.12 15.25 -5.91
N ARG A 151 -7.27 15.50 -4.90
CA ARG A 151 -6.01 16.23 -5.07
C ARG A 151 -4.85 15.26 -5.12
N GLU A 152 -3.90 15.54 -6.00
CA GLU A 152 -2.62 14.84 -6.02
C GLU A 152 -1.52 15.86 -5.73
N ILE A 153 -0.69 15.55 -4.74
CA ILE A 153 0.37 16.42 -4.26
C ILE A 153 1.68 15.65 -4.37
N ARG A 154 2.69 16.26 -5.00
CA ARG A 154 4.00 15.66 -5.18
C ARG A 154 5.06 16.50 -4.48
N HIS A 155 5.93 15.82 -3.73
CA HIS A 155 7.04 16.45 -3.02
C HIS A 155 8.33 15.71 -3.35
N THR A 156 9.27 16.40 -4.02
CA THR A 156 10.66 15.94 -4.07
C THR A 156 11.22 15.99 -2.65
N LEU A 157 11.77 14.88 -2.19
CA LEU A 157 12.35 14.79 -0.86
C LEU A 157 13.85 15.04 -0.92
N GLU A 158 14.35 15.87 -0.01
CA GLU A 158 15.80 16.06 0.17
C GLU A 158 16.33 15.13 1.27
N ASN A 159 17.61 14.80 1.21
CA ASN A 159 18.24 13.64 1.87
C ASN A 159 18.19 13.60 3.42
N GLU A 160 17.59 14.57 4.10
CA GLU A 160 17.61 14.63 5.57
C GLU A 160 16.23 14.76 6.20
N GLU A 161 15.42 15.72 5.76
CA GLU A 161 14.10 15.97 6.32
C GLU A 161 13.30 16.90 5.40
N THR A 162 12.09 16.49 5.03
CA THR A 162 11.14 17.36 4.31
C THR A 162 9.95 17.65 5.20
N ARG A 163 9.54 18.92 5.27
CA ARG A 163 8.40 19.37 6.07
C ARG A 163 7.25 19.74 5.14
N ILE A 164 6.18 18.97 5.19
CA ILE A 164 4.98 19.17 4.35
C ILE A 164 3.89 19.79 5.22
N PRO A 165 3.39 20.99 4.91
CA PRO A 165 2.31 21.59 5.69
C PRO A 165 1.02 20.78 5.53
N TYR A 166 0.43 20.32 6.64
CA TYR A 166 -0.84 19.59 6.64
C TYR A 166 -2.01 20.42 7.21
N ALA A 167 -1.81 21.72 7.48
CA ALA A 167 -2.85 22.56 8.09
C ALA A 167 -4.16 22.62 7.28
N ALA A 168 -4.12 22.35 5.97
CA ALA A 168 -5.27 22.28 5.07
C ALA A 168 -5.72 20.84 4.76
N TRP A 169 -5.20 19.84 5.48
CA TRP A 169 -5.55 18.44 5.33
C TRP A 169 -6.68 18.13 6.32
N GLU A 170 -7.75 17.55 5.81
CA GLU A 170 -8.90 17.11 6.61
C GLU A 170 -8.70 15.66 7.06
N ASP A 171 -9.51 15.17 8.02
CA ASP A 171 -9.52 13.74 8.33
C ASP A 171 -10.17 12.96 7.19
N CYS A 172 -9.32 12.62 6.22
CA CYS A 172 -9.67 11.94 5.00
C CYS A 172 -8.77 10.72 4.84
N LEU A 173 -9.18 9.80 3.97
CA LEU A 173 -8.31 8.75 3.48
C LEU A 173 -7.27 9.33 2.53
N TYR A 174 -5.99 9.11 2.81
CA TYR A 174 -4.88 9.49 1.94
C TYR A 174 -4.16 8.23 1.45
N SER A 175 -3.65 8.26 0.21
CA SER A 175 -2.67 7.30 -0.29
C SER A 175 -1.32 8.00 -0.33
N ILE A 176 -0.35 7.47 0.41
CA ILE A 176 1.03 7.96 0.46
C ILE A 176 1.89 6.95 -0.27
N ARG A 177 2.56 7.39 -1.32
CA ARG A 177 3.49 6.60 -2.13
C ARG A 177 4.87 7.26 -2.10
N LEU A 178 5.93 6.46 -2.04
CA LEU A 178 7.31 6.93 -2.18
C LEU A 178 7.96 6.20 -3.34
N LEU A 179 8.54 6.97 -4.26
CA LEU A 179 9.34 6.46 -5.35
C LEU A 179 10.83 6.73 -5.13
N SER A 180 11.67 5.85 -5.66
CA SER A 180 13.13 5.93 -5.75
C SER A 180 13.53 5.84 -7.22
N GLY A 181 13.65 6.98 -7.89
CA GLY A 181 13.65 7.06 -9.34
C GLY A 181 12.26 6.67 -9.85
N ASP A 182 12.20 5.59 -10.63
CA ASP A 182 10.93 5.05 -11.14
C ASP A 182 10.37 3.92 -10.26
N ASP A 183 11.10 3.50 -9.22
CA ASP A 183 10.77 2.33 -8.42
C ASP A 183 9.89 2.72 -7.21
N LEU A 184 8.72 2.10 -7.05
CA LEU A 184 7.89 2.31 -5.86
C LEU A 184 8.48 1.57 -4.65
N VAL A 185 8.93 2.34 -3.65
CA VAL A 185 9.65 1.85 -2.47
C VAL A 185 8.88 2.01 -1.15
N PHE A 186 7.71 2.66 -1.15
CA PHE A 186 6.74 2.62 -0.05
C PHE A 186 5.34 2.94 -0.57
N SER A 187 4.32 2.28 -0.04
CA SER A 187 2.93 2.67 -0.27
C SER A 187 2.09 2.33 0.95
N ARG A 188 1.30 3.29 1.41
CA ARG A 188 0.37 3.09 2.52
C ARG A 188 -0.84 3.99 2.37
N ARG A 189 -2.02 3.44 2.69
CA ARG A 189 -3.22 4.24 2.92
C ARG A 189 -3.36 4.54 4.41
N VAL A 190 -3.78 5.76 4.70
CA VAL A 190 -3.83 6.23 6.08
C VAL A 190 -4.84 7.36 6.20
N HIS A 191 -5.70 7.28 7.22
CA HIS A 191 -6.48 8.43 7.65
C HIS A 191 -5.60 9.42 8.42
N LEU A 192 -5.81 10.73 8.30
CA LEU A 192 -5.00 11.71 9.04
C LEU A 192 -5.04 11.43 10.56
N SER A 193 -6.19 11.00 11.07
CA SER A 193 -6.38 10.55 12.46
C SER A 193 -5.51 9.34 12.86
N GLN A 194 -5.05 8.54 11.90
CA GLN A 194 -4.20 7.36 12.10
C GLN A 194 -2.70 7.65 11.94
N VAL A 195 -2.29 8.86 11.54
CA VAL A 195 -0.86 9.27 11.41
C VAL A 195 -0.22 9.50 12.79
N THR A 196 -0.83 9.03 13.89
CA THR A 196 -0.26 9.20 15.24
C THR A 196 1.08 8.45 15.37
N ALA A 197 2.05 9.14 15.98
CA ALA A 197 3.47 8.78 15.98
C ALA A 197 3.72 7.29 16.28
N TYR A 198 4.32 6.59 15.31
CA TYR A 198 4.93 5.29 15.55
C TYR A 198 5.83 5.37 16.78
N THR A 199 5.43 4.71 17.85
CA THR A 199 6.26 4.51 19.04
C THR A 199 7.03 3.22 18.80
N PRO A 200 8.37 3.24 18.66
CA PRO A 200 9.13 2.02 18.46
C PRO A 200 8.86 1.06 19.64
N PRO A 201 8.77 -0.26 19.41
CA PRO A 201 8.68 -1.20 20.51
C PRO A 201 9.88 -0.99 21.43
N ALA A 202 9.61 -0.84 22.73
CA ALA A 202 10.65 -0.62 23.72
C ALA A 202 11.73 -1.71 23.57
N GLY A 203 12.92 -1.30 23.16
CA GLY A 203 14.05 -2.20 23.01
C GLY A 203 14.22 -2.97 24.31
N LYS A 204 14.19 -4.30 24.24
CA LYS A 204 14.60 -5.15 25.36
C LYS A 204 16.03 -4.71 25.73
N THR A 205 16.15 -3.94 26.80
CA THR A 205 17.43 -3.65 27.42
C THR A 205 18.06 -4.99 27.75
N SER A 206 19.12 -5.34 27.03
CA SER A 206 19.92 -6.51 27.35
C SER A 206 20.57 -6.24 28.70
N ARG A 207 19.93 -6.72 29.79
CA ARG A 207 20.61 -6.84 31.07
C ARG A 207 21.72 -7.87 30.89
N HIS A 208 22.93 -7.38 30.58
CA HIS A 208 24.15 -8.14 30.80
C HIS A 208 24.24 -8.44 32.30
N ARG A 209 23.83 -9.66 32.67
CA ARG A 209 24.07 -10.23 33.98
C ARG A 209 25.58 -10.52 34.02
N LYS A 210 26.36 -9.64 34.67
CA LYS A 210 27.71 -9.97 35.12
C LYS A 210 27.61 -11.20 36.02
N GLN A 211 28.03 -12.36 35.52
CA GLN A 211 28.41 -13.48 36.37
C GLN A 211 29.75 -13.12 37.00
N THR A 212 29.73 -12.70 38.25
CA THR A 212 30.91 -12.70 39.10
C THR A 212 31.12 -14.14 39.56
N LEU A 213 32.21 -14.74 39.09
CA LEU A 213 32.79 -15.98 39.59
C LEU A 213 33.54 -15.73 40.92
N GLN A 214 33.69 -16.81 41.69
CA GLN A 214 34.48 -17.01 42.92
C GLN A 214 33.75 -16.60 44.21
N SER A 215 33.71 -17.41 45.26
CA SER A 215 34.55 -18.55 45.69
C SER A 215 33.74 -19.55 46.50
#